data_AF-A0A1I7U9R0-F1
#
_entry.id   AF-A0A1I7U9R0-F1
#
_cell.length_a   1.000
_cell.length_b   1.000
_cell.length_c   1.000
_cell.angle_alpha   90.00
_cell.angle_beta   90.00
_cell.angle_gamma   90.00
#
_symmetry.space_group_name_H-M   'P 1'
#
loop_
_entity.id
_entity.type
_entity.pdbx_description
1 polymer ?
#
loop_
_entity_poly.entity_id
_entity_poly.type
_entity_poly.pdbx_seq_one_letter_code
_entity_poly.pdbx_strand_id
1 'polypeptide(L)'
;MFTLDLVDRKTKNISGVLQDAVLRKTLIQSISSFIQEFQLDGVNLSVESPLNEQQQLFVETICKEIREELNELQFSTNREDSYILSLVCQREVLRLDYDKLFKYVNFLNIETDNFYAPWLGFPSNTMIGPPTPLYSGHGIHSSHNLDTIMQYFSCETKRPNRLNIMTEFGGRLGKNVIVPTDPSETLWMTAEDNRKKSRRKCNRMERLCWKFSFME
;
A
#
# COMPACT_ATOMS: atom_id res chain seq x y z
N MET A 1 -11.28 -9.24 7.99
CA MET A 1 -10.94 -7.84 7.62
C MET A 1 -11.04 -7.65 6.10
N PHE A 2 -11.43 -6.47 5.62
CA PHE A 2 -11.42 -6.11 4.18
C PHE A 2 -10.50 -4.92 3.90
N THR A 3 -10.10 -4.70 2.64
CA THR A 3 -9.35 -3.49 2.25
C THR A 3 -10.27 -2.44 1.64
N LEU A 4 -10.19 -1.21 2.13
CA LEU A 4 -10.78 -0.04 1.50
C LEU A 4 -9.69 0.77 0.78
N ASP A 5 -9.73 0.78 -0.54
CA ASP A 5 -8.80 1.55 -1.37
C ASP A 5 -9.37 2.95 -1.62
N LEU A 6 -8.75 3.97 -1.02
CA LEU A 6 -9.04 5.39 -1.23
C LEU A 6 -8.10 6.04 -2.26
N VAL A 7 -7.40 5.23 -3.05
CA VAL A 7 -6.39 5.66 -4.02
C VAL A 7 -7.05 6.03 -5.36
N ASP A 8 -6.84 7.25 -5.84
CA ASP A 8 -7.43 7.79 -7.06
C ASP A 8 -6.59 7.43 -8.31
N ARG A 9 -6.47 6.12 -8.61
CA ARG A 9 -5.80 5.71 -9.86
C ARG A 9 -6.73 5.76 -11.09
N LYS A 10 -8.06 5.94 -10.90
CA LYS A 10 -9.06 5.95 -11.99
C LYS A 10 -10.33 6.77 -11.74
N THR A 11 -10.64 7.17 -10.50
CA THR A 11 -11.98 7.66 -10.13
C THR A 11 -11.87 8.95 -9.32
N LYS A 12 -11.99 10.08 -10.03
CA LYS A 12 -11.93 11.47 -9.54
C LYS A 12 -12.89 11.84 -8.38
N ASN A 13 -13.63 10.88 -7.82
CA ASN A 13 -14.73 11.12 -6.88
C ASN A 13 -14.40 10.79 -5.42
N ILE A 14 -13.38 9.97 -5.14
CA ILE A 14 -13.08 9.57 -3.76
C ILE A 14 -12.59 10.79 -2.96
N SER A 15 -11.78 11.66 -3.55
CA SER A 15 -11.34 12.91 -2.90
C SER A 15 -12.52 13.82 -2.53
N GLY A 16 -13.57 13.88 -3.35
CA GLY A 16 -14.78 14.65 -3.09
C GLY A 16 -15.63 14.08 -1.94
N VAL A 17 -15.83 12.75 -1.90
CA VAL A 17 -16.53 12.05 -0.81
C VAL A 17 -15.82 12.28 0.54
N LEU A 18 -14.50 12.31 0.51
CA LEU A 18 -13.68 12.43 1.71
C LEU A 18 -13.57 13.87 2.24
N GLN A 19 -13.64 14.87 1.37
CA GLN A 19 -13.64 16.29 1.77
C GLN A 19 -15.00 16.73 2.34
N ASP A 20 -16.10 16.14 1.88
CA ASP A 20 -17.44 16.42 2.40
C ASP A 20 -17.71 15.66 3.70
N ALA A 21 -18.01 16.37 4.79
CA ALA A 21 -18.22 15.77 6.10
C ALA A 21 -19.43 14.82 6.17
N VAL A 22 -20.50 15.09 5.40
CA VAL A 22 -21.70 14.26 5.36
C VAL A 22 -21.43 12.98 4.59
N LEU A 23 -20.78 13.08 3.43
CA LEU A 23 -20.42 11.91 2.63
C LEU A 23 -19.37 11.05 3.34
N ARG A 24 -18.38 11.67 3.99
CA ARG A 24 -17.39 10.95 4.79
C ARG A 24 -18.03 10.19 5.94
N LYS A 25 -18.95 10.81 6.69
CA LYS A 25 -19.71 10.12 7.74
C LYS A 25 -20.51 8.95 7.18
N THR A 26 -21.17 9.14 6.04
CA THR A 26 -21.94 8.07 5.38
C THR A 26 -21.04 6.89 4.96
N LEU A 27 -19.85 7.18 4.43
CA LEU A 27 -18.86 6.16 4.10
C LEU A 27 -18.43 5.37 5.34
N ILE A 28 -18.13 6.06 6.45
CA ILE A 28 -17.71 5.43 7.70
C ILE A 28 -18.79 4.53 8.28
N GLN A 29 -20.05 4.98 8.28
CA GLN A 29 -21.20 4.15 8.70
C GLN A 29 -21.43 2.95 7.76
N SER A 30 -21.10 3.10 6.47
CA SER A 30 -21.14 1.98 5.53
C SER A 30 -20.04 0.96 5.83
N ILE A 31 -18.86 1.39 6.29
CA ILE A 31 -17.79 0.49 6.74
C ILE A 31 -18.25 -0.34 7.94
N SER A 32 -18.82 0.29 8.97
CA SER A 32 -19.30 -0.43 10.17
C SER A 32 -20.44 -1.40 9.83
N SER A 33 -21.39 -0.96 8.99
CA SER A 33 -22.47 -1.82 8.50
C SER A 33 -21.95 -3.04 7.73
N PHE A 34 -20.98 -2.84 6.83
CA PHE A 34 -20.35 -3.92 6.07
C PHE A 34 -19.58 -4.90 6.99
N ILE A 35 -18.86 -4.36 7.98
CA ILE A 35 -18.18 -5.19 8.99
C ILE A 35 -19.19 -6.08 9.73
N GLN A 36 -20.31 -5.52 10.15
CA GLN A 36 -21.33 -6.25 10.88
C GLN A 36 -22.04 -7.29 10.00
N GLU A 37 -22.45 -6.92 8.79
CA GLU A 37 -23.15 -7.79 7.84
C GLU A 37 -22.31 -9.03 7.50
N PHE A 38 -21.02 -8.84 7.23
CA PHE A 38 -20.10 -9.91 6.83
C PHE A 38 -19.28 -10.47 8.00
N GLN A 39 -19.60 -10.08 9.24
CA GLN A 39 -18.93 -10.53 10.46
C GLN A 39 -17.40 -10.43 10.39
N LEU A 40 -16.90 -9.31 9.87
CA LEU A 40 -15.47 -9.09 9.70
C LEU A 40 -14.83 -8.56 10.98
N ASP A 41 -13.53 -8.80 11.14
CA ASP A 41 -12.80 -8.29 12.31
C ASP A 41 -12.27 -6.86 12.16
N GLY A 42 -12.53 -6.19 11.04
CA GLY A 42 -12.03 -4.84 10.83
C GLY A 42 -11.78 -4.44 9.37
N VAL A 43 -10.99 -3.37 9.21
CA VAL A 43 -10.70 -2.74 7.91
C VAL A 43 -9.20 -2.39 7.78
N ASN A 44 -8.66 -2.64 6.59
CA ASN A 44 -7.34 -2.17 6.15
C ASN A 44 -7.54 -1.00 5.18
N LEU A 45 -7.06 0.17 5.55
CA LEU A 45 -7.20 1.39 4.78
C LEU A 45 -6.01 1.55 3.84
N SER A 46 -6.22 1.70 2.55
CA SER A 46 -5.18 2.08 1.60
C SER A 46 -5.43 3.49 1.11
N VAL A 47 -4.56 4.42 1.49
CA VAL A 47 -4.64 5.84 1.11
C VAL A 47 -3.51 6.22 0.16
N GLU A 48 -3.70 7.28 -0.60
CA GLU A 48 -2.58 7.91 -1.29
C GLU A 48 -1.61 8.54 -0.31
N SER A 49 -0.33 8.48 -0.67
CA SER A 49 0.73 9.15 0.06
C SER A 49 0.47 10.65 0.14
N PRO A 50 0.36 11.23 1.35
CA PRO A 50 0.18 12.66 1.48
C PRO A 50 1.43 13.42 1.04
N LEU A 51 1.26 14.40 0.17
CA LEU A 51 2.29 15.28 -0.38
C LEU A 51 2.44 16.58 0.42
N ASN A 52 1.45 16.93 1.23
CA ASN A 52 1.44 18.15 2.04
C ASN A 52 0.75 17.92 3.40
N GLU A 53 0.91 18.88 4.32
CA GLU A 53 0.37 18.80 5.69
C GLU A 53 -1.15 18.63 5.73
N GLN A 54 -1.88 19.26 4.80
CA GLN A 54 -3.33 19.12 4.72
C GLN A 54 -3.74 17.67 4.43
N GLN A 55 -3.03 16.99 3.52
CA GLN A 55 -3.26 15.59 3.22
C GLN A 55 -2.84 14.67 4.37
N GLN A 56 -1.79 15.02 5.13
CA GLN A 56 -1.39 14.27 6.32
C GLN A 56 -2.47 14.34 7.41
N LEU A 57 -2.95 15.55 7.71
CA LEU A 57 -4.04 15.78 8.66
C LEU A 57 -5.31 15.06 8.22
N PHE A 58 -5.56 15.00 6.92
CA PHE A 58 -6.68 14.25 6.36
C PHE A 58 -6.57 12.74 6.66
N VAL A 59 -5.39 12.12 6.44
CA VAL A 59 -5.15 10.70 6.78
C VAL A 59 -5.32 10.45 8.27
N GLU A 60 -4.83 11.36 9.12
CA GLU A 60 -5.04 11.28 10.57
C GLU A 60 -6.53 11.34 10.92
N THR A 61 -7.26 12.28 10.32
CA THR A 61 -8.70 12.51 10.57
C THR A 61 -9.54 11.29 10.20
N ILE A 62 -9.34 10.73 9.00
CA ILE A 62 -10.12 9.56 8.57
C ILE A 62 -9.82 8.34 9.45
N CYS A 63 -8.56 8.13 9.85
CA CYS A 63 -8.20 7.04 10.76
C CYS A 63 -8.85 7.21 12.13
N LYS A 64 -8.90 8.44 12.64
CA LYS A 64 -9.57 8.78 13.89
C LYS A 64 -11.07 8.50 13.82
N GLU A 65 -11.77 9.05 12.82
CA GLU A 65 -13.22 8.93 12.70
C GLU A 65 -13.63 7.45 12.48
N ILE A 66 -12.87 6.67 11.69
CA ILE A 66 -13.10 5.22 11.55
C ILE A 66 -12.89 4.51 12.90
N ARG A 67 -11.84 4.83 13.66
CA ARG A 67 -11.62 4.22 14.98
C ARG A 67 -12.78 4.51 15.94
N GLU A 68 -13.27 5.74 15.96
CA GLU A 68 -14.42 6.12 16.80
C GLU A 68 -15.66 5.29 16.45
N GLU A 69 -16.01 5.19 15.17
CA GLU A 69 -17.12 4.35 14.69
C GLU A 69 -16.93 2.87 15.04
N LEU A 70 -15.71 2.33 14.89
CA LEU A 70 -15.42 0.94 15.25
C LEU A 70 -15.58 0.68 16.75
N ASN A 71 -15.23 1.66 17.59
CA ASN A 71 -15.42 1.55 19.04
C ASN A 71 -16.92 1.60 19.40
N GLU A 72 -17.71 2.43 18.72
CA GLU A 72 -19.17 2.47 18.87
C GLU A 72 -19.81 1.15 18.42
N LEU A 73 -19.35 0.59 17.31
CA LEU A 73 -19.78 -0.73 16.84
C LEU A 73 -19.43 -1.82 17.86
N GLN A 74 -18.22 -1.79 18.44
CA GLN A 74 -17.80 -2.76 19.45
C GLN A 74 -18.74 -2.71 20.67
N PHE A 75 -19.02 -1.51 21.17
CA PHE A 75 -19.92 -1.29 22.30
C PHE A 75 -21.34 -1.77 22.00
N SER A 76 -21.92 -1.36 20.87
CA SER A 76 -23.29 -1.69 20.48
C SER A 76 -23.52 -3.17 20.18
N THR A 77 -22.48 -3.88 19.72
CA THR A 77 -22.53 -5.33 19.47
C THR A 77 -22.12 -6.17 20.67
N ASN A 78 -21.74 -5.54 21.78
CA ASN A 78 -21.18 -6.19 22.97
C ASN A 78 -20.03 -7.16 22.62
N ARG A 79 -19.19 -6.76 21.66
CA ARG A 79 -18.04 -7.55 21.23
C ARG A 79 -16.89 -7.39 22.22
N GLU A 80 -16.32 -8.51 22.66
CA GLU A 80 -15.18 -8.53 23.59
C GLU A 80 -13.91 -7.95 22.93
N ASP A 81 -13.56 -8.46 21.75
CA ASP A 81 -12.38 -8.01 21.01
C ASP A 81 -12.62 -6.70 20.24
N SER A 82 -11.65 -5.80 20.29
CA SER A 82 -11.68 -4.59 19.46
C SER A 82 -11.50 -4.90 17.98
N TYR A 83 -12.25 -4.18 17.14
CA TYR A 83 -12.06 -4.24 15.69
C TYR A 83 -10.68 -3.72 15.29
N ILE A 84 -10.11 -4.35 14.26
CA ILE A 84 -8.81 -4.05 13.69
C ILE A 84 -8.94 -2.91 12.68
N LEU A 85 -8.11 -1.88 12.83
CA LEU A 85 -7.87 -0.86 11.82
C LEU A 85 -6.40 -0.91 11.43
N SER A 86 -6.08 -1.16 10.18
CA SER A 86 -4.71 -1.08 9.67
C SER A 86 -4.60 -0.07 8.54
N LEU A 87 -3.39 0.41 8.27
CA LEU A 87 -3.10 1.38 7.22
C LEU A 87 -2.02 0.85 6.29
N VAL A 88 -2.24 0.93 4.98
CA VAL A 88 -1.21 0.72 3.98
C VAL A 88 -0.38 2.00 3.87
N CYS A 89 0.91 1.90 4.12
CA CYS A 89 1.87 2.98 3.91
C CYS A 89 2.71 2.67 2.67
N GLN A 90 2.74 3.60 1.72
CA GLN A 90 3.63 3.47 0.58
C GLN A 90 5.08 3.62 1.05
N ARG A 91 6.01 2.98 0.33
CA ARG A 91 7.44 3.00 0.66
C ARG A 91 8.08 4.37 0.54
N GLU A 92 7.52 5.26 -0.30
CA GLU A 92 8.03 6.61 -0.43
C GLU A 92 7.88 7.32 0.90
N VAL A 93 8.99 7.84 1.44
CA VAL A 93 9.10 8.45 2.78
C VAL A 93 7.91 9.37 3.07
N LEU A 94 6.97 8.86 3.87
CA LEU A 94 5.80 9.59 4.32
C LEU A 94 6.15 10.41 5.54
N ARG A 95 5.94 11.72 5.45
CA ARG A 95 5.99 12.62 6.62
C ARG A 95 4.69 12.50 7.42
N LEU A 96 4.35 11.30 7.87
CA LEU A 96 3.20 11.12 8.75
C LEU A 96 3.64 11.23 10.21
N ASP A 97 2.77 11.77 11.06
CA ASP A 97 2.92 11.68 12.51
C ASP A 97 2.49 10.28 12.97
N TYR A 98 3.43 9.34 12.93
CA TYR A 98 3.16 7.95 13.28
C TYR A 98 2.70 7.79 14.74
N ASP A 99 3.18 8.63 15.66
CA ASP A 99 2.76 8.59 17.06
C ASP A 99 1.27 8.92 17.21
N LYS A 100 0.75 9.88 16.43
CA LYS A 100 -0.69 10.15 16.38
C LYS A 100 -1.46 9.04 15.68
N LEU A 101 -0.98 8.56 14.53
CA LEU A 101 -1.66 7.49 13.78
C LEU A 101 -1.83 6.22 14.60
N PHE A 102 -0.79 5.83 15.35
CA PHE A 102 -0.79 4.64 16.19
C PHE A 102 -1.75 4.68 17.38
N LYS A 103 -2.39 5.83 17.65
CA LYS A 103 -3.54 5.94 18.56
C LYS A 103 -4.82 5.38 17.95
N TYR A 104 -4.91 5.34 16.62
CA TYR A 104 -6.10 4.97 15.88
C TYR A 104 -5.94 3.61 15.17
N VAL A 105 -4.80 3.37 14.52
CA VAL A 105 -4.52 2.13 13.80
C VAL A 105 -3.78 1.12 14.68
N ASN A 106 -3.99 -0.18 14.45
CA ASN A 106 -3.34 -1.30 15.14
C ASN A 106 -1.94 -1.57 14.62
N PHE A 107 -1.73 -1.53 13.30
CA PHE A 107 -0.43 -1.75 12.66
C PHE A 107 -0.42 -1.11 11.26
N LEU A 108 0.79 -0.94 10.71
CA LEU A 108 1.01 -0.44 9.36
C LEU A 108 1.41 -1.61 8.45
N ASN A 109 0.84 -1.67 7.26
CA ASN A 109 1.27 -2.58 6.19
C ASN A 109 2.13 -1.77 5.21
N ILE A 110 3.45 -2.00 5.21
CA ILE A 110 4.37 -1.23 4.37
C ILE A 110 4.42 -1.83 2.97
N GLU A 111 4.13 -1.02 1.95
CA GLU A 111 4.17 -1.40 0.52
C GLU A 111 5.62 -1.71 0.10
N THR A 112 6.01 -2.94 0.35
CA THR A 112 7.34 -3.52 0.12
C THR A 112 7.31 -4.48 -1.07
N ASP A 113 6.17 -4.59 -1.73
CA ASP A 113 6.08 -5.17 -3.04
C ASP A 113 6.55 -4.18 -4.11
N ASN A 114 6.87 -4.73 -5.28
CA ASN A 114 6.88 -3.93 -6.50
C ASN A 114 7.98 -2.85 -6.61
N PHE A 115 9.15 -3.07 -6.00
CA PHE A 115 10.33 -2.21 -6.13
C PHE A 115 10.79 -2.06 -7.58
N TYR A 116 10.72 -3.14 -8.37
CA TYR A 116 11.17 -3.19 -9.75
C TYR A 116 10.03 -3.64 -10.67
N ALA A 117 9.49 -2.72 -11.47
CA ALA A 117 8.41 -3.00 -12.41
C ALA A 117 8.31 -1.95 -13.54
N PRO A 118 7.65 -2.30 -14.66
CA PRO A 118 7.46 -1.40 -15.80
C PRO A 118 6.35 -0.36 -15.55
N TRP A 119 6.63 0.62 -14.69
CA TRP A 119 5.74 1.69 -14.26
C TRP A 119 5.67 2.88 -15.25
N LEU A 120 4.69 2.92 -16.16
CA LEU A 120 4.49 4.05 -17.11
C LEU A 120 4.88 5.43 -16.53
N GLY A 121 5.93 6.05 -17.10
CA GLY A 121 6.42 7.37 -16.68
C GLY A 121 7.76 7.39 -15.92
N PHE A 122 8.25 6.25 -15.41
CA PHE A 122 9.52 6.20 -14.67
C PHE A 122 10.73 5.80 -15.55
N PRO A 123 11.93 6.36 -15.32
CA PRO A 123 13.16 5.97 -16.02
C PRO A 123 13.53 4.49 -15.82
N SER A 124 13.11 3.90 -14.69
CA SER A 124 13.37 2.51 -14.32
C SER A 124 12.49 1.46 -15.01
N ASN A 125 11.64 1.86 -15.96
CA ASN A 125 10.67 0.97 -16.62
C ASN A 125 11.24 -0.14 -17.47
N THR A 126 12.52 -0.03 -17.78
CA THR A 126 13.27 -1.04 -18.51
C THR A 126 14.00 -1.97 -17.54
N MET A 127 14.19 -1.61 -16.27
CA MET A 127 14.94 -2.44 -15.33
C MET A 127 14.09 -3.61 -14.84
N ILE A 128 14.63 -4.81 -14.97
CA ILE A 128 14.04 -6.06 -14.54
C ILE A 128 14.74 -6.47 -13.25
N GLY A 129 13.97 -6.57 -12.18
CA GLY A 129 14.45 -7.01 -10.89
C GLY A 129 13.39 -7.80 -10.13
N PRO A 130 13.77 -8.43 -9.02
CA PRO A 130 12.80 -9.02 -8.11
C PRO A 130 11.81 -7.95 -7.63
N PRO A 131 10.52 -8.28 -7.46
CA PRO A 131 9.54 -7.32 -6.93
C PRO A 131 9.88 -6.89 -5.50
N THR A 132 10.48 -7.76 -4.69
CA THR A 132 10.86 -7.50 -3.29
C THR A 132 12.24 -8.07 -3.00
N PRO A 133 13.34 -7.40 -3.40
CA PRO A 133 14.67 -7.85 -3.00
C PRO A 133 14.85 -7.66 -1.50
N LEU A 134 15.45 -8.66 -0.84
CA LEU A 134 15.63 -8.64 0.60
C LEU A 134 16.66 -7.59 1.04
N TYR A 135 17.84 -7.53 0.40
CA TYR A 135 18.96 -6.69 0.84
C TYR A 135 19.52 -5.74 -0.22
N SER A 136 19.59 -6.17 -1.47
CA SER A 136 20.32 -5.44 -2.51
C SER A 136 19.38 -4.85 -3.54
N GLY A 137 19.54 -3.57 -3.82
CA GLY A 137 19.02 -2.94 -5.03
C GLY A 137 20.09 -2.80 -6.13
N HIS A 138 19.83 -1.94 -7.10
CA HIS A 138 20.73 -1.72 -8.25
C HIS A 138 20.90 -0.25 -8.61
N GLY A 139 22.15 0.15 -8.88
CA GLY A 139 22.51 1.51 -9.29
C GLY A 139 21.98 2.58 -8.34
N ILE A 140 21.31 3.60 -8.90
CA ILE A 140 20.65 4.68 -8.14
C ILE A 140 19.52 4.20 -7.22
N HIS A 141 19.09 2.95 -7.38
CA HIS A 141 18.04 2.30 -6.60
C HIS A 141 18.62 1.24 -5.65
N SER A 142 19.88 1.37 -5.23
CA SER A 142 20.52 0.42 -4.31
C SER A 142 19.77 0.26 -2.97
N SER A 143 19.08 1.32 -2.53
CA SER A 143 18.23 1.35 -1.33
C SER A 143 16.80 0.83 -1.54
N HIS A 144 16.40 0.47 -2.77
CA HIS A 144 15.08 -0.09 -3.07
C HIS A 144 15.03 -1.58 -2.72
N ASN A 145 15.12 -1.89 -1.43
CA ASN A 145 15.08 -3.24 -0.90
C ASN A 145 14.34 -3.27 0.44
N LEU A 146 13.91 -4.48 0.83
CA LEU A 146 13.10 -4.70 2.02
C LEU A 146 13.82 -4.26 3.29
N ASP A 147 15.09 -4.65 3.46
CA ASP A 147 15.90 -4.32 4.64
C ASP A 147 15.98 -2.81 4.87
N THR A 148 16.31 -2.04 3.82
CA THR A 148 16.44 -0.58 3.92
C THR A 148 15.11 0.09 4.27
N ILE A 149 14.01 -0.31 3.62
CA ILE A 149 12.69 0.27 3.90
C ILE A 149 12.21 -0.08 5.31
N MET A 150 12.35 -1.33 5.73
CA MET A 150 11.91 -1.74 7.07
C MET A 150 12.77 -1.14 8.16
N GLN A 151 14.08 -0.96 7.94
CA GLN A 151 14.95 -0.20 8.85
C GLN A 151 14.48 1.25 8.98
N TYR A 152 14.18 1.92 7.86
CA TYR A 152 13.65 3.29 7.86
C TYR A 152 12.38 3.39 8.71
N PHE A 153 11.34 2.60 8.40
CA PHE A 153 10.09 2.65 9.17
C PHE A 153 10.28 2.24 10.63
N SER A 154 11.17 1.29 10.94
CA SER A 154 11.47 0.92 12.33
C SER A 154 12.07 2.10 13.11
N CYS A 155 12.99 2.85 12.48
CA CYS A 155 13.59 4.04 13.08
C CYS A 155 12.58 5.18 13.27
N GLU A 156 11.76 5.46 12.27
CA GLU A 156 10.79 6.56 12.31
C GLU A 156 9.65 6.28 13.28
N THR A 157 9.11 5.05 13.27
CA THR A 157 7.96 4.68 14.10
C THR A 157 8.33 4.31 15.53
N LYS A 158 9.57 3.87 15.76
CA LYS A 158 10.07 3.28 17.01
C LYS A 158 9.20 2.10 17.49
N ARG A 159 8.45 1.44 16.60
CA ARG A 159 7.50 0.36 16.90
C ARG A 159 7.59 -0.77 15.86
N PRO A 160 8.74 -1.45 15.74
CA PRO A 160 8.93 -2.50 14.73
C PRO A 160 7.90 -3.64 14.84
N ASN A 161 7.39 -3.91 16.04
CA ASN A 161 6.34 -4.91 16.30
C ASN A 161 4.95 -4.52 15.78
N ARG A 162 4.79 -3.33 15.18
CA ARG A 162 3.54 -2.84 14.58
C ARG A 162 3.67 -2.59 13.09
N LEU A 163 4.72 -3.16 12.46
CA LEU A 163 4.99 -3.03 11.04
C LEU A 163 4.88 -4.41 10.37
N ASN A 164 4.08 -4.48 9.33
CA ASN A 164 3.93 -5.66 8.49
C ASN A 164 4.59 -5.43 7.12
N ILE A 165 5.13 -6.51 6.58
CA ILE A 165 5.75 -6.56 5.26
C ILE A 165 4.71 -7.07 4.26
N MET A 166 4.52 -6.33 3.17
CA MET A 166 3.73 -6.82 2.04
C MET A 166 4.57 -7.78 1.21
N THR A 167 4.11 -9.03 1.12
CA THR A 167 4.79 -10.08 0.35
C THR A 167 4.00 -10.39 -0.93
N GLU A 168 4.65 -10.27 -2.09
CA GLU A 168 4.06 -10.65 -3.38
C GLU A 168 4.26 -12.16 -3.60
N PHE A 169 3.16 -12.94 -3.57
CA PHE A 169 3.17 -14.38 -3.89
C PHE A 169 3.07 -14.67 -5.40
N GLY A 170 3.52 -13.72 -6.22
CA GLY A 170 3.44 -13.76 -7.69
C GLY A 170 4.80 -13.54 -8.33
N GLY A 171 4.93 -14.01 -9.57
CA GLY A 171 6.12 -13.78 -10.41
C GLY A 171 5.85 -12.71 -11.48
N ARG A 172 6.91 -12.00 -11.88
CA ARG A 172 6.86 -11.03 -12.99
C ARG A 172 7.70 -11.52 -14.15
N LEU A 173 7.10 -11.52 -15.33
CA LEU A 173 7.76 -11.91 -16.57
C LEU A 173 8.12 -10.67 -17.38
N GLY A 174 9.42 -10.43 -17.56
CA GLY A 174 9.92 -9.42 -18.49
C GLY A 174 9.81 -9.89 -19.93
N LYS A 175 9.42 -9.00 -20.83
CA LYS A 175 9.47 -9.22 -22.29
C LYS A 175 10.52 -8.31 -22.91
N ASN A 176 11.15 -8.78 -23.98
CA ASN A 176 12.20 -8.05 -24.71
C ASN A 176 13.39 -7.68 -23.81
N VAL A 177 13.83 -8.63 -22.99
CA VAL A 177 15.00 -8.48 -22.12
C VAL A 177 16.25 -8.47 -23.00
N ILE A 178 17.08 -7.45 -22.82
CA ILE A 178 18.39 -7.33 -23.47
C ILE A 178 19.32 -8.33 -22.79
N VAL A 179 19.95 -9.19 -23.59
CA VAL A 179 20.93 -10.17 -23.11
C VAL A 179 22.14 -9.42 -22.55
N PRO A 180 22.56 -9.68 -21.30
CA PRO A 180 23.75 -9.07 -20.72
C PRO A 180 25.02 -9.37 -21.53
N THR A 181 25.93 -8.40 -21.61
CA THR A 181 27.25 -8.59 -22.23
C THR A 181 28.12 -9.53 -21.39
N ASP A 182 28.00 -9.44 -20.06
CA ASP A 182 28.60 -10.36 -19.11
C ASP A 182 27.59 -11.44 -18.72
N PRO A 183 27.80 -12.72 -19.09
CA PRO A 183 26.89 -13.81 -18.73
C PRO A 183 26.73 -14.05 -17.23
N SER A 184 27.62 -13.51 -16.39
CA SER A 184 27.52 -13.58 -14.94
C SER A 184 26.52 -12.58 -14.34
N GLU A 185 26.08 -11.57 -15.11
CA GLU A 185 25.05 -10.63 -14.70
C GLU A 185 23.65 -11.25 -14.82
N THR A 186 23.26 -12.02 -13.81
CA THR A 186 21.96 -12.73 -13.80
C THR A 186 20.80 -11.92 -13.22
N LEU A 187 21.07 -10.72 -12.69
CA LEU A 187 20.08 -9.83 -12.06
C LEU A 187 20.18 -8.43 -12.65
N TRP A 188 19.10 -7.64 -12.53
CA TRP A 188 19.06 -6.22 -12.92
C TRP A 188 19.19 -5.98 -14.43
N MET A 189 18.74 -6.95 -15.22
CA MET A 189 18.72 -6.84 -16.68
C MET A 189 17.84 -5.69 -17.14
N THR A 190 18.10 -5.19 -18.35
CA THR A 190 17.32 -4.13 -18.96
C THR A 190 16.45 -4.70 -20.08
N ALA A 191 15.21 -4.23 -20.23
CA ALA A 191 14.33 -4.52 -21.35
C ALA A 191 14.35 -3.38 -22.37
N GLU A 192 14.08 -3.70 -23.63
CA GLU A 192 13.94 -2.70 -24.68
C GLU A 192 12.79 -1.71 -24.37
N ASP A 193 13.09 -0.42 -24.49
CA ASP A 193 12.08 0.64 -24.37
C ASP A 193 11.18 0.68 -25.62
N ASN A 194 10.12 -0.12 -25.60
CA ASN A 194 9.17 -0.22 -26.71
C ASN A 194 8.14 0.92 -26.77
N ARG A 195 8.36 2.05 -26.06
CA ARG A 195 7.45 3.22 -26.08
C ARG A 195 7.25 3.85 -27.48
N LYS A 196 8.05 3.51 -28.50
CA LYS A 196 7.79 3.90 -29.91
C LYS A 196 6.75 3.02 -30.62
N LYS A 197 6.37 1.83 -30.10
CA LYS A 197 5.42 0.91 -30.76
C LYS A 197 4.15 0.60 -29.94
N SER A 198 4.10 0.92 -28.65
CA SER A 198 2.99 0.51 -27.75
C SER A 198 1.88 1.55 -27.52
N ARG A 199 1.54 2.35 -28.54
CA ARG A 199 0.25 3.11 -28.54
C ARG A 199 -0.98 2.20 -28.60
N ARG A 200 -0.82 0.88 -28.72
CA ARG A 200 -1.93 -0.07 -28.77
C ARG A 200 -1.66 -1.25 -27.82
N LYS A 201 -2.60 -1.43 -26.90
CA LYS A 201 -2.76 -2.55 -25.95
C LYS A 201 -1.87 -2.53 -24.69
N CYS A 202 -2.20 -1.63 -23.77
CA CYS A 202 -2.14 -1.95 -22.34
C CYS A 202 -3.55 -2.38 -21.90
N ASN A 203 -4.10 -3.41 -22.54
CA ASN A 203 -5.35 -4.03 -22.11
C ASN A 203 -4.98 -5.34 -21.43
N ARG A 204 -5.39 -5.45 -20.16
CA ARG A 204 -5.48 -6.70 -19.39
C ARG A 204 -4.15 -7.20 -18.81
N MET A 205 -3.68 -6.51 -17.77
CA MET A 205 -2.97 -7.16 -16.69
C MET A 205 -4.04 -7.66 -15.72
N GLU A 206 -4.49 -8.91 -15.89
CA GLU A 206 -5.33 -9.57 -14.89
C GLU A 206 -4.50 -9.72 -13.61
N ARG A 207 -4.69 -8.78 -12.68
CA ARG A 207 -4.22 -8.95 -11.32
C ARG A 207 -5.11 -9.99 -10.66
N LEU A 208 -4.68 -11.24 -10.67
CA LEU A 208 -5.13 -12.20 -9.66
C LEU A 208 -4.43 -11.83 -8.35
N CYS A 209 -4.89 -10.73 -7.73
CA CYS A 209 -4.55 -10.42 -6.35
C CYS A 209 -5.35 -11.35 -5.45
N TRP A 210 -4.76 -12.49 -5.08
CA TRP A 210 -5.18 -13.22 -3.90
C TRP A 210 -4.55 -12.52 -2.69
N LYS A 211 -5.32 -11.65 -2.02
CA LYS A 211 -4.96 -11.13 -0.69
C LYS A 211 -5.35 -12.19 0.34
N PHE A 212 -4.38 -12.95 0.83
CA PHE A 212 -4.54 -13.75 2.04
C PHE A 212 -4.01 -12.94 3.22
N SER A 213 -4.87 -12.69 4.22
CA SER A 213 -4.42 -12.29 5.55
C SER A 213 -4.11 -13.56 6.33
N PHE A 214 -2.86 -13.74 6.75
CA PHE A 214 -2.52 -14.67 7.81
C PHE A 214 -2.82 -13.99 9.16
N MET A 215 -3.70 -14.59 9.94
CA MET A 215 -3.80 -14.39 11.38
C MET A 215 -3.51 -15.77 12.00
N GLU A 216 -2.45 -15.85 12.78
CA GLU A 216 -2.39 -16.78 13.92
C GLU A 216 -3.02 -16.08 15.13
#